data_AF-T0M5X0-F1
#
_entry.id   AF-T0M5X0-F1
#
_cell.length_a   1.000
_cell.length_b   1.000
_cell.length_c   1.000
_cell.angle_alpha   90.00
_cell.angle_beta   90.00
_cell.angle_gamma   90.00
#
_symmetry.space_group_name_H-M   'P 1'
#
loop_
_entity.id
_entity.type
_entity.pdbx_description
1 polymer ?
#
loop_
_entity_poly.entity_id
_entity_poly.type
_entity_poly.pdbx_seq_one_letter_code
_entity_poly.pdbx_strand_id
1 'polypeptide(L)'
;MRASVSSYMRRTDKLLWTPYMGTCLDDLSRTGVPGDLTLVSMVKTRKVLEKVFYSPPNSKAFAPETPSDFVALVLKSELNELTTEDPCHAESLITSCHLTYASFAISEFTLSSSSPDPLNLFNTYQALEFYFKDFLSFQSSVYPGFTLAELFQMMHACLSLRKLSSRLMTQVYNEERMEKFAG
;
A
#
# COMPACT_ATOMS: atom_id res chain seq x y z
N MET A 1 10.09 24.24 -11.41
CA MET A 1 9.12 23.18 -11.03
C MET A 1 9.75 21.83 -11.28
N ARG A 2 10.22 21.12 -10.25
CA ARG A 2 10.66 19.73 -10.37
C ARG A 2 9.48 18.85 -9.98
N ALA A 3 8.62 18.51 -10.92
CA ALA A 3 7.64 17.46 -10.71
C ALA A 3 8.44 16.16 -10.54
N SER A 4 8.57 15.71 -9.29
CA SER A 4 9.25 14.46 -8.98
C SER A 4 8.54 13.35 -9.74
N VAL A 5 9.29 12.55 -10.50
CA VAL A 5 8.82 11.34 -11.22
C VAL A 5 8.01 10.42 -10.27
N SER A 6 8.27 10.50 -8.95
CA SER A 6 7.50 9.89 -7.86
C SER A 6 6.00 10.23 -7.86
N SER A 7 5.59 11.39 -8.37
CA SER A 7 4.17 11.79 -8.44
C SER A 7 3.45 11.18 -9.65
N TYR A 8 4.20 10.88 -10.72
CA TYR A 8 3.65 10.28 -11.94
C TYR A 8 3.43 8.77 -11.79
N MET A 9 4.30 8.05 -11.07
CA MET A 9 4.13 6.61 -10.86
C MET A 9 2.93 6.27 -9.96
N ARG A 10 2.41 7.23 -9.17
CA ARG A 10 1.18 7.06 -8.38
C ARG A 10 -0.10 7.04 -9.24
N ARG A 11 -0.02 7.37 -10.53
CA ARG A 11 -1.17 7.43 -11.46
C ARG A 11 -1.15 6.27 -12.45
N THR A 12 -1.12 5.04 -11.95
CA THR A 12 -1.62 3.92 -12.76
C THR A 12 -3.13 4.08 -12.89
N ASP A 13 -3.69 3.87 -14.09
CA ASP A 13 -5.07 4.23 -14.43
C ASP A 13 -6.07 3.87 -13.33
N LYS A 14 -6.90 4.84 -12.97
CA LYS A 14 -7.96 4.68 -11.97
C LYS A 14 -8.91 3.58 -12.46
N LEU A 15 -9.22 2.60 -11.60
CA LEU A 15 -10.36 1.75 -11.82
C LEU A 15 -11.61 2.63 -11.80
N LEU A 16 -12.20 2.84 -12.97
CA LEU A 16 -13.49 3.52 -13.10
C LEU A 16 -14.56 2.57 -12.55
N TRP A 17 -14.72 2.60 -11.23
CA TRP A 17 -15.68 1.76 -10.54
C TRP A 17 -17.09 2.09 -11.03
N THR A 18 -17.69 1.16 -11.77
CA THR A 18 -19.08 1.31 -12.19
C THR A 18 -20.01 0.85 -11.05
N PRO A 19 -21.27 1.32 -11.01
CA PRO A 19 -22.24 0.87 -10.00
C PRO A 19 -22.42 -0.65 -9.95
N TYR A 20 -22.22 -1.34 -11.07
CA TYR A 20 -22.41 -2.78 -11.21
C TYR A 20 -21.18 -3.61 -10.85
N MET A 21 -20.00 -2.98 -10.74
CA MET A 21 -18.74 -3.69 -10.52
C MET A 21 -18.70 -4.44 -9.19
N GLY A 22 -19.43 -3.97 -8.17
CA GLY A 22 -19.63 -4.72 -6.93
C GLY A 22 -20.36 -6.04 -7.17
N THR A 23 -21.53 -5.98 -7.80
CA THR A 23 -22.35 -7.15 -8.14
C THR A 23 -21.58 -8.14 -9.03
N CYS A 24 -20.83 -7.66 -10.01
CA CYS A 24 -20.01 -8.53 -10.85
C CYS A 24 -18.95 -9.28 -10.05
N LEU A 25 -18.29 -8.63 -9.10
CA LEU A 25 -17.29 -9.28 -8.25
C LEU A 25 -17.92 -10.25 -7.26
N ASP A 26 -19.11 -9.95 -6.74
CA ASP A 26 -19.83 -10.84 -5.84
C ASP A 26 -20.32 -12.10 -6.56
N ASP A 27 -20.81 -11.97 -7.79
CA ASP A 27 -21.16 -13.11 -8.64
C ASP A 27 -19.90 -13.93 -8.98
N LEU A 28 -18.80 -13.27 -9.34
CA LEU A 28 -17.52 -13.93 -9.64
C LEU A 28 -16.95 -14.65 -8.41
N SER A 29 -17.09 -14.09 -7.21
CA SER A 29 -16.73 -14.75 -5.94
C SER A 29 -17.58 -16.00 -5.67
N ARG A 30 -18.82 -16.07 -6.16
CA ARG A 30 -19.73 -17.20 -5.92
C ARG A 30 -19.59 -18.32 -6.94
N THR A 31 -19.29 -17.99 -8.19
CA THR A 31 -19.32 -18.96 -9.30
C THR A 31 -17.98 -19.12 -10.03
N GLY A 32 -16.98 -18.32 -9.69
CA GLY A 32 -15.70 -18.26 -10.39
C GLY A 32 -14.77 -19.44 -10.11
N VAL A 33 -13.75 -19.57 -10.96
CA VAL A 33 -12.64 -20.52 -10.75
C VAL A 33 -11.60 -19.90 -9.80
N PRO A 34 -10.63 -20.67 -9.26
CA PRO A 34 -9.64 -20.13 -8.31
C PRO A 34 -8.86 -18.89 -8.79
N GLY A 35 -8.60 -18.79 -10.10
CA GLY A 35 -8.00 -17.61 -10.71
C GLY A 35 -8.91 -16.37 -10.64
N ASP A 36 -10.22 -16.56 -10.78
CA ASP A 36 -11.20 -15.50 -10.66
C ASP A 36 -11.29 -15.00 -9.22
N LEU A 37 -11.24 -15.90 -8.23
CA LEU A 37 -11.20 -15.52 -6.81
C LEU A 37 -9.96 -14.68 -6.49
N THR A 38 -8.80 -15.05 -7.05
CA THR A 38 -7.57 -14.26 -6.93
C THR A 38 -7.75 -12.87 -7.55
N LEU A 39 -8.36 -12.79 -8.74
CA LEU A 39 -8.66 -11.51 -9.39
C LEU A 39 -9.63 -10.65 -8.56
N VAL A 40 -10.70 -11.24 -7.99
CA VAL A 40 -11.62 -10.50 -7.13
C VAL A 40 -10.87 -9.90 -5.95
N SER A 41 -10.00 -10.68 -5.31
CA SER A 41 -9.19 -10.20 -4.20
C SER A 41 -8.27 -9.04 -4.61
N MET A 42 -7.56 -9.18 -5.74
CA MET A 42 -6.69 -8.13 -6.27
C MET A 42 -7.47 -6.84 -6.51
N VAL A 43 -8.66 -6.94 -7.12
CA VAL A 43 -9.52 -5.79 -7.43
C VAL A 43 -10.08 -5.15 -6.17
N LYS A 44 -10.56 -5.93 -5.20
CA LYS A 44 -11.04 -5.42 -3.89
C LYS A 44 -9.91 -4.73 -3.12
N THR A 45 -8.71 -5.32 -3.09
CA THR A 45 -7.51 -4.72 -2.47
C THR A 45 -7.11 -3.41 -3.15
N ARG A 46 -7.12 -3.38 -4.49
CA ARG A 46 -6.83 -2.18 -5.29
C ARG A 46 -7.83 -1.06 -4.98
N LYS A 47 -9.11 -1.37 -4.81
CA LYS A 47 -10.16 -0.42 -4.45
C LYS A 47 -9.90 0.27 -3.11
N VAL A 48 -9.43 -0.47 -2.10
CA VAL A 48 -9.02 0.12 -0.81
C VAL A 48 -7.84 1.07 -1.04
N LEU A 49 -6.85 0.67 -1.83
CA LEU A 49 -5.68 1.49 -2.12
C LEU A 49 -6.00 2.78 -2.88
N GLU A 50 -6.96 2.76 -3.79
CA GLU A 50 -7.36 3.98 -4.51
C GLU A 50 -7.85 5.09 -3.57
N LYS A 51 -8.39 4.73 -2.40
CA LYS A 51 -8.78 5.70 -1.36
C LYS A 51 -7.56 6.40 -0.74
N VAL A 52 -6.40 5.74 -0.68
CA VAL A 52 -5.13 6.32 -0.18
C VAL A 52 -4.60 7.39 -1.14
N PHE A 53 -4.72 7.14 -2.45
CA PHE A 53 -4.11 7.98 -3.48
C PHE A 53 -5.04 9.10 -3.99
N TYR A 54 -6.28 9.17 -3.51
CA TYR A 54 -7.26 10.15 -3.98
C TYR A 54 -7.31 11.39 -3.09
N SER A 55 -6.96 12.53 -3.70
CA SER A 55 -7.39 13.86 -3.28
C SER A 55 -8.37 14.35 -4.37
N PRO A 56 -9.60 14.78 -4.05
CA PRO A 56 -10.57 15.14 -5.08
C PRO A 56 -10.03 16.27 -5.96
N PRO A 57 -10.01 16.14 -7.29
CA PRO A 57 -9.48 17.18 -8.19
C PRO A 57 -10.26 18.50 -8.13
N ASN A 58 -11.43 18.52 -7.47
CA ASN A 58 -12.33 19.67 -7.36
C ASN A 58 -12.66 20.10 -5.92
N SER A 59 -11.96 19.64 -4.87
CA SER A 59 -12.25 20.12 -3.51
C SER A 59 -11.70 21.54 -3.30
N LYS A 60 -12.43 22.54 -3.78
CA LYS A 60 -12.33 23.94 -3.33
C LYS A 60 -12.87 24.15 -1.90
N ALA A 61 -12.97 23.09 -1.11
CA ALA A 61 -13.42 23.16 0.26
C ALA A 61 -12.26 22.74 1.15
N PHE A 62 -11.80 23.69 1.96
CA PHE A 62 -11.18 23.44 3.24
C PHE A 62 -12.14 22.57 4.08
N ALA A 63 -12.14 21.26 3.85
CA ALA A 63 -12.58 20.33 4.88
C ALA A 63 -11.46 20.31 5.94
N PRO A 64 -11.78 20.25 7.25
CA PRO A 64 -10.75 19.97 8.24
C PRO A 64 -10.01 18.71 7.78
N GLU A 65 -8.71 18.84 7.53
CA GLU A 65 -7.88 17.77 6.99
C GLU A 65 -8.05 16.55 7.90
N THR A 66 -8.77 15.54 7.44
CA THR A 66 -8.95 14.30 8.19
C THR A 66 -7.55 13.77 8.51
N PRO A 67 -7.21 13.52 9.79
CA PRO A 67 -5.87 13.09 10.15
C PRO A 67 -5.45 11.86 9.36
N SER A 68 -4.24 11.87 8.81
CA SER A 68 -3.71 10.77 8.00
C SER A 68 -3.78 9.42 8.74
N ASP A 69 -3.60 9.45 10.06
CA ASP A 69 -3.63 8.27 10.91
C ASP A 69 -5.04 7.70 11.05
N PHE A 70 -6.05 8.58 11.11
CA PHE A 70 -7.46 8.15 11.13
C PHE A 70 -7.84 7.50 9.79
N VAL A 71 -7.47 8.12 8.67
CA VAL A 71 -7.70 7.56 7.33
C VAL A 71 -6.99 6.21 7.20
N ALA A 72 -5.72 6.12 7.61
CA ALA A 72 -4.97 4.87 7.55
C ALA A 72 -5.58 3.77 8.42
N LEU A 73 -6.10 4.12 9.60
CA LEU A 73 -6.77 3.15 10.49
C LEU A 73 -8.05 2.60 9.86
N VAL A 74 -8.89 3.46 9.25
CA VAL A 74 -10.09 3.03 8.53
C VAL A 74 -9.73 2.12 7.37
N LEU A 75 -8.72 2.48 6.56
CA LEU A 75 -8.31 1.67 5.41
C LEU A 75 -7.66 0.34 5.83
N LYS A 76 -6.95 0.30 6.96
CA LYS A 76 -6.46 -0.95 7.54
C LYS A 76 -7.61 -1.84 8.03
N SER A 77 -8.67 -1.27 8.61
CA SER A 77 -9.87 -2.02 8.98
C SER A 77 -10.51 -2.65 7.76
N GLU A 78 -10.75 -1.89 6.70
CA GLU A 78 -11.31 -2.41 5.44
C GLU A 78 -10.42 -3.49 4.82
N LEU A 79 -9.10 -3.32 4.86
CA LEU A 79 -8.15 -4.32 4.36
C LEU A 79 -8.21 -5.61 5.19
N ASN A 80 -8.34 -5.51 6.51
CA ASN A 80 -8.48 -6.66 7.40
C ASN A 80 -9.82 -7.38 7.19
N GLU A 81 -10.91 -6.63 6.98
CA GLU A 81 -12.22 -7.20 6.65
C GLU A 81 -12.13 -8.10 5.41
N LEU A 82 -11.43 -7.65 4.37
CA LEU A 82 -11.18 -8.46 3.16
C LEU A 82 -10.42 -9.76 3.44
N THR A 83 -9.55 -9.80 4.45
CA THR A 83 -8.83 -11.02 4.84
C THR A 83 -9.68 -11.97 5.69
N THR A 84 -10.66 -11.43 6.43
CA THR A 84 -11.55 -12.22 7.30
C THR A 84 -12.78 -12.77 6.59
N GLU A 85 -13.29 -12.07 5.57
CA GLU A 85 -14.50 -12.46 4.84
C GLU A 85 -14.31 -13.68 3.95
N ASP A 86 -13.08 -13.98 3.53
CA ASP A 86 -12.82 -15.08 2.61
C ASP A 86 -11.44 -15.74 2.88
N PRO A 87 -11.38 -16.79 3.71
CA PRO A 87 -10.14 -17.43 4.14
C PRO A 87 -9.32 -18.04 3.01
N CYS A 88 -9.93 -18.34 1.85
CA CYS A 88 -9.21 -18.79 0.66
C CYS A 88 -8.31 -17.68 0.08
N HIS A 89 -8.51 -16.42 0.48
CA HIS A 89 -7.67 -15.29 0.08
C HIS A 89 -6.22 -15.41 0.58
N ALA A 90 -5.97 -16.06 1.71
CA ALA A 90 -4.63 -16.12 2.31
C ALA A 90 -3.74 -17.22 1.72
N GLU A 91 -4.31 -18.18 0.98
CA GLU A 91 -3.55 -19.32 0.44
C GLU A 91 -2.82 -18.97 -0.88
N SER A 92 -3.31 -17.98 -1.62
CA SER A 92 -2.68 -17.52 -2.85
C SER A 92 -1.54 -16.54 -2.54
N LEU A 93 -0.31 -16.90 -2.90
CA LEU A 93 0.86 -16.03 -2.81
C LEU A 93 0.64 -14.67 -3.49
N ILE A 94 -0.09 -14.67 -4.62
CA ILE A 94 -0.44 -13.48 -5.38
C ILE A 94 -1.28 -12.54 -4.52
N THR A 95 -2.35 -13.07 -3.94
CA THR A 95 -3.23 -12.32 -3.04
C THR A 95 -2.45 -11.78 -1.83
N SER A 96 -1.61 -12.61 -1.20
CA SER A 96 -0.76 -12.19 -0.09
C SER A 96 0.12 -11.01 -0.46
N CYS A 97 0.79 -11.06 -1.62
CA CYS A 97 1.62 -9.97 -2.10
C CYS A 97 0.83 -8.66 -2.34
N HIS A 98 -0.39 -8.74 -2.86
CA HIS A 98 -1.23 -7.56 -3.04
C HIS A 98 -1.69 -6.97 -1.70
N LEU A 99 -2.02 -7.81 -0.72
CA LEU A 99 -2.41 -7.40 0.63
C LEU A 99 -1.23 -6.77 1.39
N THR A 100 -0.04 -7.38 1.35
CA THR A 100 1.16 -6.84 2.00
C THR A 100 1.61 -5.54 1.35
N TYR A 101 1.54 -5.42 0.01
CA TYR A 101 1.75 -4.15 -0.67
C TYR A 101 0.74 -3.09 -0.22
N ALA A 102 -0.54 -3.45 -0.09
CA ALA A 102 -1.56 -2.51 0.34
C ALA A 102 -1.34 -2.00 1.76
N SER A 103 -1.01 -2.91 2.68
CA SER A 103 -0.66 -2.59 4.06
C SER A 103 0.55 -1.64 4.15
N PHE A 104 1.58 -1.89 3.33
CA PHE A 104 2.73 -1.00 3.18
C PHE A 104 2.31 0.39 2.66
N ALA A 105 1.55 0.47 1.57
CA ALA A 105 1.16 1.74 0.98
C ALA A 105 0.25 2.57 1.90
N ILE A 106 -0.64 1.94 2.66
CA ILE A 106 -1.45 2.62 3.69
C ILE A 106 -0.55 3.12 4.83
N SER A 107 0.44 2.35 5.25
CA SER A 107 1.38 2.78 6.30
C SER A 107 2.30 3.90 5.80
N GLU A 108 2.71 3.90 4.53
CA GLU A 108 3.50 4.99 3.95
C GLU A 108 2.71 6.32 3.95
N PHE A 109 1.39 6.27 3.81
CA PHE A 109 0.53 7.46 3.80
C PHE A 109 0.64 8.29 5.09
N THR A 110 0.85 7.64 6.24
CA THR A 110 1.00 8.32 7.54
C THR A 110 2.37 9.00 7.71
N LEU A 111 3.35 8.70 6.85
CA LEU A 111 4.70 9.28 6.88
C LEU A 111 4.84 10.63 6.17
N SER A 112 3.71 11.22 5.77
CA SER A 112 3.65 12.53 5.08
C SER A 112 4.11 13.70 5.95
N SER A 113 4.19 13.52 7.28
CA SER A 113 4.79 14.47 8.22
C SER A 113 6.30 14.66 8.01
N SER A 114 6.78 15.89 8.24
CA SER A 114 8.21 16.23 8.28
C SER A 114 8.96 15.61 9.45
N SER A 115 8.25 15.23 10.52
CA SER A 115 8.76 14.49 11.67
C SER A 115 7.80 13.32 11.94
N PRO A 116 7.99 12.19 11.24
CA PRO A 116 7.16 11.01 11.47
C PRO A 116 7.50 10.38 12.82
N ASP A 117 6.45 9.95 13.53
CA ASP A 117 6.56 9.16 14.76
C ASP A 117 7.43 7.90 14.53
N PRO A 118 8.42 7.61 15.40
CA PRO A 118 9.20 6.37 15.36
C PRO A 118 8.36 5.10 15.20
N LEU A 119 7.19 5.04 15.84
CA LEU A 119 6.30 3.88 15.72
C LEU A 119 5.75 3.73 14.29
N ASN A 120 5.37 4.84 13.65
CA ASN A 120 4.90 4.84 12.27
C ASN A 120 6.02 4.47 11.27
N LEU A 121 7.26 4.91 11.53
CA LEU A 121 8.43 4.50 10.75
C LEU A 121 8.68 3.00 10.85
N PHE A 122 8.66 2.45 12.07
CA PHE A 122 8.83 1.02 12.32
C PHE A 122 7.74 0.19 11.64
N ASN A 123 6.47 0.57 11.82
CA ASN A 123 5.33 -0.11 11.20
C ASN A 123 5.44 -0.12 9.66
N THR A 124 5.88 0.98 9.06
CA THR A 124 6.07 1.04 7.60
C THR A 124 7.23 0.17 7.14
N TYR A 125 8.33 0.14 7.91
CA TYR A 125 9.47 -0.74 7.61
C TYR A 125 9.06 -2.22 7.68
N GLN A 126 8.35 -2.61 8.73
CA GLN A 126 7.86 -3.98 8.91
C GLN A 126 6.90 -4.39 7.79
N ALA A 127 5.97 -3.52 7.39
CA ALA A 127 5.07 -3.78 6.28
C ALA A 127 5.82 -3.98 4.94
N LEU A 128 6.89 -3.21 4.73
CA LEU A 128 7.74 -3.30 3.55
C LEU A 128 8.60 -4.58 3.56
N GLU A 129 9.08 -5.01 4.73
CA GLU A 129 9.74 -6.32 4.91
C GLU A 129 8.81 -7.46 4.51
N PHE A 130 7.56 -7.46 5.00
CA PHE A 130 6.57 -8.47 4.63
C PHE A 130 6.27 -8.47 3.13
N TYR A 131 6.13 -7.29 2.51
CA TYR A 131 5.97 -7.20 1.07
C TYR A 131 7.14 -7.81 0.30
N PHE A 132 8.39 -7.47 0.66
CA PHE A 132 9.55 -8.05 -0.02
C PHE A 132 9.67 -9.55 0.20
N LYS A 133 9.35 -10.04 1.38
CA LYS A 133 9.33 -11.47 1.68
C LYS A 133 8.35 -12.21 0.77
N ASP A 134 7.12 -11.70 0.65
CA ASP A 134 6.11 -12.31 -0.22
C ASP A 134 6.49 -12.19 -1.70
N PHE A 135 6.91 -11.00 -2.12
CA PHE A 135 7.28 -10.72 -3.51
C PHE A 135 8.48 -11.55 -3.98
N LEU A 136 9.50 -11.74 -3.13
CA LEU A 136 10.68 -12.54 -3.49
C LEU A 136 10.44 -14.04 -3.35
N SER A 137 9.33 -14.45 -2.73
CA SER A 137 8.93 -15.87 -2.65
C SER A 137 8.29 -16.38 -3.95
N PHE A 138 7.97 -15.51 -4.91
CA PHE A 138 7.45 -15.93 -6.21
C PHE A 138 8.52 -16.64 -7.06
N GLN A 139 8.15 -17.81 -7.58
CA GLN A 139 8.80 -18.34 -8.77
C GLN A 139 8.13 -17.74 -10.00
N SER A 140 8.92 -17.18 -10.92
CA SER A 140 8.42 -16.56 -12.15
C SER A 140 7.60 -17.52 -13.03
N SER A 141 7.81 -18.82 -12.89
CA SER A 141 7.04 -19.88 -13.56
C SER A 141 5.60 -20.03 -13.05
N VAL A 142 5.31 -19.57 -11.83
CA VAL A 142 4.01 -19.75 -11.15
C VAL A 142 3.09 -18.55 -11.37
N TYR A 143 3.63 -17.41 -11.84
CA TYR A 143 2.86 -16.19 -12.05
C TYR A 143 2.93 -15.69 -13.50
N PRO A 144 2.21 -16.35 -14.44
CA PRO A 144 2.09 -15.86 -15.82
C PRO A 144 1.36 -14.51 -15.90
N GLY A 145 0.67 -14.11 -14.83
CA GLY A 145 -0.04 -12.84 -14.68
C GLY A 145 0.82 -11.68 -14.19
N PHE A 146 2.16 -11.79 -14.15
CA PHE A 146 3.03 -10.68 -13.75
C PHE A 146 2.88 -9.51 -14.72
N THR A 147 2.16 -8.48 -14.29
CA THR A 147 1.87 -7.30 -15.13
C THR A 147 2.87 -6.18 -14.86
N LEU A 148 2.78 -5.14 -15.68
CA LEU A 148 3.51 -3.90 -15.46
C LEU A 148 3.14 -3.22 -14.13
N ALA A 149 1.94 -3.49 -13.58
CA ALA A 149 1.52 -2.94 -12.30
C ALA A 149 2.38 -3.44 -11.13
N GLU A 150 2.73 -4.73 -11.10
CA GLU A 150 3.58 -5.32 -10.07
C GLU A 150 5.02 -4.76 -10.14
N LEU A 151 5.54 -4.49 -11.34
CA LEU A 151 6.80 -3.77 -11.50
C LEU A 151 6.75 -2.37 -10.90
N PHE A 152 5.65 -1.64 -11.13
CA PHE A 152 5.46 -0.32 -10.53
C PHE A 152 5.34 -0.38 -9.00
N GLN A 153 4.67 -1.39 -8.45
CA GLN A 153 4.59 -1.62 -7.01
C GLN A 153 5.97 -1.91 -6.41
N MET A 154 6.77 -2.76 -7.07
CA MET A 154 8.13 -3.10 -6.62
C MET A 154 9.05 -1.88 -6.67
N MET A 155 9.01 -1.11 -7.77
CA MET A 155 9.76 0.15 -7.88
C MET A 155 9.36 1.14 -6.79
N HIS A 156 8.06 1.26 -6.52
CA HIS A 156 7.56 2.09 -5.43
C HIS A 156 8.15 1.65 -4.08
N ALA A 157 8.03 0.36 -3.73
CA ALA A 157 8.58 -0.19 -2.49
C ALA A 157 10.09 0.04 -2.36
N CYS A 158 10.88 -0.20 -3.42
CA CYS A 158 12.33 0.05 -3.42
C CYS A 158 12.67 1.53 -3.14
N LEU A 159 11.93 2.45 -3.76
CA LEU A 159 12.12 3.89 -3.53
C LEU A 159 11.76 4.28 -2.10
N SER A 160 10.71 3.69 -1.53
CA SER A 160 10.25 3.95 -0.17
C SER A 160 11.20 3.38 0.87
N LEU A 161 11.75 2.17 0.65
CA LEU A 161 12.83 1.62 1.46
C LEU A 161 14.02 2.58 1.50
N ARG A 162 14.47 3.07 0.34
CA ARG A 162 15.59 4.03 0.27
C ARG A 162 15.29 5.30 1.08
N LYS A 163 14.08 5.84 0.99
CA LYS A 163 13.66 7.02 1.76
C LYS A 163 13.66 6.74 3.26
N LEU A 164 13.10 5.61 3.68
CA LEU A 164 13.04 5.19 5.08
C LEU A 164 14.44 5.01 5.67
N SER A 165 15.32 4.27 4.98
CA SER A 165 16.70 4.06 5.41
C SER A 165 17.46 5.39 5.56
N SER A 166 17.26 6.34 4.63
CA SER A 166 17.86 7.66 4.73
C SER A 166 17.36 8.46 5.94
N ARG A 167 16.05 8.38 6.25
CA ARG A 167 15.45 9.07 7.40
C ARG A 167 15.94 8.47 8.73
N LEU A 168 15.98 7.14 8.83
CA LEU A 168 16.49 6.42 10.00
C LEU A 168 17.96 6.77 10.29
N MET A 169 18.82 6.73 9.28
CA MET A 169 20.24 7.12 9.43
C MET A 169 20.42 8.56 9.89
N THR A 170 19.54 9.47 9.45
CA THR A 170 19.58 10.88 9.86
C THR A 170 19.13 11.06 11.32
N GLN A 171 18.14 10.29 11.79
CA GLN A 171 17.70 10.31 13.19
C GLN A 171 18.79 9.79 14.13
N VAL A 172 19.37 8.62 13.84
CA VAL A 172 20.45 8.03 14.65
C VAL A 172 21.65 8.99 14.75
N TYR A 173 22.06 9.58 13.63
CA TYR A 173 23.15 10.55 13.62
C TYR A 173 22.85 11.81 14.46
N ASN A 174 21.60 12.27 14.46
CA ASN A 174 21.20 13.43 15.26
C ASN A 174 21.12 13.10 16.76
N GLU A 175 20.68 11.90 17.13
CA GLU A 175 20.66 11.44 18.52
C GLU A 175 22.09 11.32 19.09
N GLU A 176 22.99 10.65 18.37
CA GLU A 176 24.42 10.55 18.76
C GLU A 176 25.12 11.90 18.88
N ARG A 177 24.72 12.87 18.04
CA ARG A 177 25.26 14.22 18.09
C ARG A 177 24.75 14.97 19.33
N MET A 178 23.46 14.84 19.67
CA MET A 178 22.89 15.48 20.85
C MET A 178 23.48 14.91 22.14
N GLU A 179 23.72 13.60 22.21
CA GLU A 179 24.42 12.97 23.34
C GLU A 179 25.85 13.50 23.52
N LYS A 180 26.58 13.72 22.42
CA LYS A 180 27.95 14.30 22.46
C LYS A 180 28.02 15.75 22.90
N PHE A 181 26.92 16.51 22.82
CA PHE A 181 26.86 17.92 23.26
C PHE A 181 26.21 18.07 24.65
N ALA A 182 25.73 16.99 25.25
CA ALA A 182 25.09 16.97 26.57
C ALA A 182 26.01 16.48 27.71
N GLY A 183 27.24 16.04 27.39
CA GLY A 183 28.30 15.68 28.35
C GLY A 183 29.47 16.65 28.29
#